data_AF-A0A3S4GX03-F1
#
_entry.id   AF-A0A3S4GX03-F1
#
_cell.length_a   1.000
_cell.length_b   1.000
_cell.length_c   1.000
_cell.angle_alpha   90.00
_cell.angle_beta   90.00
_cell.angle_gamma   90.00
#
_symmetry.space_group_name_H-M   'P 1'
#
loop_
_entity.id
_entity.type
_entity.pdbx_description
1 polymer ?
#
loop_
_entity_poly.entity_id
_entity_poly.type
_entity_poly.pdbx_seq_one_letter_code
_entity_poly.pdbx_strand_id
1 'polypeptide(L)'
;MTRIAGLMAAALFLCLPSFPVAAAEMPAAANTLFEAKTVSERNTALSALEAAAPNDPASAYAAGAGEFFTALEILASGLHRHGFESPQSFMLPLMRLPVPGNPNPEPLTYEEFRAILVAFRDRLEKSAATLASVPAGADLGMAVDLTRTGIDLNEDGNIAPDESIAAIMASLSRGGVDASDAAPSLAFRFDRADGYWLQGYAEFLMAQADFWLAHDFKAMFDGSFHMLFPRAKLPLQDALVPPDGGMSGSIFASEWRFADFISLVHLVNWPVIEPERRQAARRHLLEMIRLSRQDWKAIRAETDNDHEWLPGPQQKGVNPLTGLEVGEEQVQAWLTALTMAEDLLEGRVLLPHFRIAGKGINMKRFFDEPKPFDLVLSITGPAIAPYLESGKILTSEDFDQIQREFGGAGFLTFALWFN
;
A
#
# COMPACT_ATOMS: atom_id res chain seq x y z
N MET A 1 56.51 -53.45 27.75
CA MET A 1 56.45 -52.46 26.66
C MET A 1 55.23 -51.57 26.91
N THR A 2 55.45 -50.25 26.95
CA THR A 2 54.48 -49.13 26.83
C THR A 2 53.36 -48.98 27.88
N ARG A 3 53.58 -48.10 28.90
CA ARG A 3 52.99 -46.73 29.12
C ARG A 3 51.61 -46.77 29.82
N ILE A 4 51.49 -46.53 31.13
CA ILE A 4 51.44 -45.24 31.89
C ILE A 4 50.16 -44.41 31.67
N ALA A 5 49.42 -44.22 32.79
CA ALA A 5 48.53 -43.12 33.21
C ALA A 5 47.34 -42.75 32.30
N GLY A 6 46.14 -42.41 32.81
CA GLY A 6 45.77 -41.85 34.10
C GLY A 6 45.06 -40.51 33.89
N LEU A 7 44.16 -40.19 34.82
CA LEU A 7 43.55 -38.88 35.13
C LEU A 7 42.24 -38.46 34.45
N MET A 8 41.29 -38.19 35.37
CA MET A 8 40.18 -37.26 35.28
C MET A 8 40.56 -35.99 34.50
N ALA A 9 39.67 -35.56 33.61
CA ALA A 9 39.61 -34.20 33.13
C ALA A 9 38.14 -33.77 33.08
N ALA A 10 37.70 -33.08 34.13
CA ALA A 10 36.72 -32.03 34.01
C ALA A 10 37.29 -30.96 33.07
N ALA A 11 36.59 -30.65 31.97
CA ALA A 11 36.89 -29.47 31.15
C ALA A 11 35.76 -29.12 30.18
N LEU A 12 35.31 -27.86 30.34
CA LEU A 12 34.67 -26.99 29.36
C LEU A 12 33.29 -27.43 28.82
N PHE A 13 32.27 -27.13 29.61
CA PHE A 13 31.15 -26.38 29.03
C PHE A 13 31.72 -25.05 28.53
N LEU A 14 31.83 -24.90 27.20
CA LEU A 14 31.95 -23.60 26.58
C LEU A 14 30.64 -22.86 26.87
N CYS A 15 30.62 -22.07 27.94
CA CYS A 15 29.75 -20.91 28.01
C CYS A 15 30.21 -19.99 26.88
N LEU A 16 29.63 -20.16 25.69
CA LEU A 16 29.61 -19.09 24.72
C LEU A 16 28.92 -17.92 25.42
N PRO A 17 29.56 -16.74 25.54
CA PRO A 17 28.81 -15.56 25.92
C PRO A 17 27.74 -15.37 24.85
N SER A 18 26.48 -15.63 25.21
CA SER A 18 25.35 -15.00 24.53
C SER A 18 25.52 -13.50 24.80
N PHE A 19 26.26 -12.82 23.93
CA PHE A 19 26.19 -11.37 23.90
C PHE A 19 24.74 -11.06 23.54
N PRO A 20 23.97 -10.36 24.39
CA PRO A 20 22.77 -9.71 23.88
C PRO A 20 23.26 -8.81 22.74
N VAL A 21 22.86 -9.13 21.52
CA VAL A 21 22.99 -8.19 20.41
C VAL A 21 22.10 -7.04 20.82
N ALA A 22 22.70 -5.98 21.34
CA ALA A 22 21.99 -4.74 21.55
C ALA A 22 21.62 -4.27 20.15
N ALA A 23 20.33 -4.38 19.82
CA ALA A 23 19.82 -3.80 18.60
C ALA A 23 20.28 -2.35 18.50
N ALA A 24 20.68 -1.93 17.29
CA ALA A 24 21.17 -0.58 17.07
C ALA A 24 20.12 0.43 17.57
N GLU A 25 20.52 1.32 18.48
CA GLU A 25 19.65 2.40 18.94
C GLU A 25 19.20 3.23 17.74
N MET A 26 17.88 3.44 17.67
CA MET A 26 17.25 4.21 16.60
C MET A 26 17.91 5.60 16.47
N PRO A 27 18.28 6.04 15.25
CA PRO A 27 18.89 7.34 15.05
C PRO A 27 18.05 8.45 15.68
N ALA A 28 18.67 9.43 16.35
CA ALA A 28 17.93 10.52 17.01
C ALA A 28 17.00 11.27 16.05
N ALA A 29 17.44 11.45 14.79
CA ALA A 29 16.62 12.06 13.75
C ALA A 29 15.40 11.19 13.37
N ALA A 30 15.47 9.86 13.50
CA ALA A 30 14.31 9.00 13.29
C ALA A 30 13.25 9.20 14.39
N ASN A 31 13.67 9.41 15.65
CA ASN A 31 12.72 9.74 16.74
C ASN A 31 12.02 11.07 16.44
N THR A 32 12.79 12.09 16.02
CA THR A 32 12.22 13.38 15.62
C THR A 32 11.28 13.24 14.42
N LEU A 33 11.62 12.42 13.42
CA LEU A 33 10.78 12.19 12.25
C LEU A 33 9.40 11.65 12.64
N PHE A 34 9.36 10.57 13.43
CA PHE A 34 8.13 9.84 13.75
C PHE A 34 7.31 10.46 14.89
N GLU A 35 7.87 11.42 15.63
CA GLU A 35 7.17 12.14 16.70
C GLU A 35 6.97 13.64 16.40
N ALA A 36 7.34 14.10 15.21
CA ALA A 36 7.25 15.50 14.81
C ALA A 36 5.81 16.01 14.92
N LYS A 37 5.65 17.21 15.46
CA LYS A 37 4.33 17.88 15.57
C LYS A 37 4.10 18.90 14.46
N THR A 38 5.11 19.14 13.63
CA THR A 38 5.05 20.07 12.51
C THR A 38 5.73 19.47 11.29
N VAL A 39 5.23 19.83 10.11
CA VAL A 39 5.82 19.46 8.82
C VAL A 39 7.27 19.92 8.72
N SER A 40 7.59 21.12 9.24
CA SER A 40 8.95 21.66 9.23
C SER A 40 9.94 20.84 10.06
N GLU A 41 9.53 20.40 11.26
CA GLU A 41 10.33 19.55 12.12
C GLU A 41 10.58 18.19 11.46
N ARG A 42 9.52 17.54 10.98
CA ARG A 42 9.60 16.26 10.24
C ARG A 42 10.54 16.36 9.04
N ASN A 43 10.38 17.38 8.20
CA ASN A 43 11.17 17.54 6.98
C ASN A 43 12.66 17.81 7.28
N THR A 44 12.96 18.51 8.38
CA THR A 44 14.33 18.72 8.84
C THR A 44 14.96 17.39 9.27
N ALA A 45 14.23 16.59 10.06
CA ALA A 45 14.67 15.27 10.49
C ALA A 45 14.85 14.32 9.30
N LEU A 46 13.90 14.31 8.36
CA LEU A 46 13.96 13.51 7.14
C LEU A 46 15.19 13.87 6.30
N SER A 47 15.45 15.16 6.10
CA SER A 47 16.65 15.61 5.36
C SER A 47 17.96 15.15 6.02
N ALA A 48 18.01 15.13 7.35
CA ALA A 48 19.17 14.63 8.08
C ALA A 48 19.37 13.12 7.89
N LEU A 49 18.29 12.34 7.91
CA LEU A 49 18.31 10.89 7.65
C LEU A 49 18.71 10.59 6.20
N GLU A 50 18.13 11.30 5.23
CA GLU A 50 18.46 11.16 3.81
C GLU A 50 19.96 11.44 3.56
N ALA A 51 20.54 12.43 4.24
CA ALA A 51 21.97 12.73 4.14
C ALA A 51 22.87 11.64 4.76
N ALA A 52 22.40 10.96 5.80
CA ALA A 52 23.12 9.88 6.49
C ALA A 52 22.94 8.50 5.84
N ALA A 53 21.84 8.29 5.11
CA ALA A 53 21.43 7.03 4.51
C ALA A 53 22.53 6.27 3.74
N PRO A 54 23.41 6.92 2.95
CA PRO A 54 24.46 6.20 2.22
C PRO A 54 25.47 5.46 3.11
N ASN A 55 25.60 5.86 4.38
CA ASN A 55 26.60 5.31 5.31
C ASN A 55 25.98 4.66 6.56
N ASP A 56 24.68 4.81 6.76
CA ASP A 56 23.96 4.29 7.93
C ASP A 56 22.66 3.59 7.51
N PRO A 57 22.62 2.25 7.56
CA PRO A 57 21.43 1.46 7.24
C PRO A 57 20.18 1.85 8.03
N ALA A 58 20.33 2.25 9.30
CA ALA A 58 19.19 2.66 10.11
C ALA A 58 18.63 4.01 9.64
N SER A 59 19.51 4.97 9.29
CA SER A 59 19.08 6.21 8.65
C SER A 59 18.43 5.99 7.30
N ALA A 60 18.95 5.08 6.47
CA ALA A 60 18.32 4.72 5.19
C ALA A 60 16.92 4.11 5.40
N TYR A 61 16.77 3.21 6.37
CA TYR A 61 15.49 2.62 6.71
C TYR A 61 14.46 3.69 7.13
N ALA A 62 14.80 4.54 8.10
CA ALA A 62 13.92 5.61 8.56
C ALA A 62 13.64 6.67 7.47
N ALA A 63 14.63 7.02 6.64
CA ALA A 63 14.43 7.94 5.52
C ALA A 63 13.44 7.36 4.51
N GLY A 64 13.60 6.10 4.13
CA GLY A 64 12.69 5.42 3.20
C GLY A 64 11.25 5.37 3.72
N ALA A 65 11.07 5.09 5.01
CA ALA A 65 9.75 5.14 5.65
C ALA A 65 9.17 6.56 5.71
N GLY A 66 9.97 7.57 6.08
CA GLY A 66 9.56 8.97 6.06
C GLY A 66 9.17 9.46 4.67
N GLU A 67 9.91 9.04 3.64
CA GLU A 67 9.60 9.32 2.24
C GLU A 67 8.25 8.74 1.83
N PHE A 68 7.93 7.50 2.25
CA PHE A 68 6.63 6.87 2.01
C PHE A 68 5.47 7.70 2.60
N PHE A 69 5.56 8.06 3.88
CA PHE A 69 4.51 8.87 4.53
C PHE A 69 4.40 10.26 3.91
N THR A 70 5.54 10.88 3.51
CA THR A 70 5.52 12.14 2.77
C THR A 70 4.82 12.00 1.41
N ALA A 71 4.89 10.84 0.75
CA ALA A 71 4.15 10.61 -0.48
C ALA A 71 2.64 10.61 -0.22
N LEU A 72 2.18 9.89 0.82
CA LEU A 72 0.76 9.90 1.22
C LEU A 72 0.28 11.31 1.57
N GLU A 73 1.12 12.12 2.23
CA GLU A 73 0.85 13.52 2.50
C GLU A 73 0.66 14.34 1.22
N ILE A 74 1.57 14.22 0.24
CA ILE A 74 1.45 14.93 -1.06
C ILE A 74 0.08 14.65 -1.71
N LEU A 75 -0.37 13.40 -1.67
CA LEU A 75 -1.68 13.03 -2.18
C LEU A 75 -2.80 13.63 -1.32
N ALA A 76 -2.73 13.49 0.01
CA ALA A 76 -3.73 14.01 0.95
C ALA A 76 -3.90 15.53 0.84
N SER A 77 -2.81 16.30 0.90
CA SER A 77 -2.84 17.76 0.81
C SER A 77 -3.37 18.21 -0.55
N GLY A 78 -3.00 17.54 -1.64
CA GLY A 78 -3.57 17.81 -2.97
C GLY A 78 -5.09 17.60 -2.99
N LEU A 79 -5.59 16.51 -2.41
CA LEU A 79 -7.02 16.26 -2.26
C LEU A 79 -7.70 17.31 -1.37
N HIS A 80 -7.08 17.69 -0.24
CA HIS A 80 -7.61 18.67 0.71
C HIS A 80 -7.75 20.06 0.07
N ARG A 81 -6.69 20.53 -0.57
CA ARG A 81 -6.61 21.87 -1.20
C ARG A 81 -7.77 22.11 -2.17
N HIS A 82 -8.18 21.08 -2.88
CA HIS A 82 -9.26 21.14 -3.87
C HIS A 82 -10.62 20.66 -3.32
N GLY A 83 -10.75 20.42 -2.02
CA GLY A 83 -12.02 20.10 -1.37
C GLY A 83 -12.57 18.74 -1.74
N PHE A 84 -11.70 17.72 -1.73
CA PHE A 84 -12.09 16.33 -1.92
C PHE A 84 -13.13 15.88 -0.88
N GLU A 85 -14.18 15.22 -1.35
CA GLU A 85 -15.22 14.61 -0.54
C GLU A 85 -15.30 13.11 -0.86
N SER A 86 -14.79 12.28 0.06
CA SER A 86 -14.72 10.83 -0.14
C SER A 86 -16.11 10.18 -0.18
N PRO A 87 -16.46 9.42 -1.24
CA PRO A 87 -17.68 8.62 -1.22
C PRO A 87 -17.52 7.43 -0.27
N GLN A 88 -18.31 7.39 0.80
CA GLN A 88 -18.26 6.33 1.84
C GLN A 88 -18.46 4.90 1.34
N SER A 89 -18.95 4.74 0.12
CA SER A 89 -19.36 3.47 -0.51
C SER A 89 -18.51 3.08 -1.72
N PHE A 90 -17.57 3.93 -2.14
CA PHE A 90 -16.81 3.72 -3.36
C PHE A 90 -15.33 3.48 -3.09
N MET A 91 -14.74 2.56 -3.86
CA MET A 91 -13.40 2.05 -3.64
C MET A 91 -12.51 2.40 -4.84
N LEU A 92 -12.14 3.67 -5.00
CA LEU A 92 -10.95 4.03 -5.78
C LEU A 92 -9.75 3.97 -4.84
N PRO A 93 -8.80 3.01 -5.01
CA PRO A 93 -7.79 2.74 -4.00
C PRO A 93 -6.94 3.95 -3.58
N LEU A 94 -6.62 4.86 -4.52
CA LEU A 94 -5.85 6.09 -4.25
C LEU A 94 -6.69 7.22 -3.61
N MET A 95 -8.01 7.10 -3.55
CA MET A 95 -8.91 8.17 -3.08
C MET A 95 -9.69 7.76 -1.82
N ARG A 96 -9.04 7.00 -0.94
CA ARG A 96 -9.63 6.55 0.34
C ARG A 96 -9.17 7.36 1.54
N LEU A 97 -8.14 8.19 1.41
CA LEU A 97 -7.59 8.93 2.55
C LEU A 97 -8.69 9.77 3.22
N PRO A 98 -8.79 9.73 4.56
CA PRO A 98 -9.82 10.45 5.31
C PRO A 98 -9.46 11.94 5.41
N VAL A 99 -9.38 12.60 4.26
CA VAL A 99 -8.96 13.99 4.16
C VAL A 99 -10.02 14.91 4.80
N PRO A 100 -9.63 15.82 5.70
CA PRO A 100 -10.54 16.79 6.29
C PRO A 100 -11.19 17.68 5.23
N GLY A 101 -12.43 18.12 5.47
CA GLY A 101 -13.13 19.01 4.56
C GLY A 101 -12.47 20.40 4.50
N ASN A 102 -12.27 20.93 3.29
CA ASN A 102 -11.80 22.29 3.08
C ASN A 102 -12.99 23.26 2.92
N PRO A 103 -13.12 24.32 3.75
CA PRO A 103 -14.20 25.29 3.62
C PRO A 103 -14.04 26.19 2.38
N ASN A 104 -12.82 26.42 1.90
CA ASN A 104 -12.49 27.33 0.80
C ASN A 104 -11.59 26.64 -0.25
N PRO A 105 -12.11 25.63 -0.97
CA PRO A 105 -11.31 24.86 -1.91
C PRO A 105 -10.86 25.68 -3.12
N GLU A 106 -9.65 25.39 -3.59
CA GLU A 106 -9.09 25.99 -4.79
C GLU A 106 -9.65 25.33 -6.06
N PRO A 107 -9.73 26.07 -7.19
CA PRO A 107 -10.06 25.47 -8.48
C PRO A 107 -9.10 24.33 -8.82
N LEU A 108 -9.60 23.26 -9.46
CA LEU A 108 -8.80 22.12 -9.89
C LEU A 108 -8.93 21.90 -11.39
N THR A 109 -7.81 21.88 -12.09
CA THR A 109 -7.72 21.45 -13.50
C THR A 109 -7.27 20.00 -13.62
N TYR A 110 -7.49 19.42 -14.81
CA TYR A 110 -7.04 18.06 -15.11
C TYR A 110 -5.51 17.93 -15.00
N GLU A 111 -4.80 18.93 -15.49
CA GLU A 111 -3.34 19.00 -15.48
C GLU A 111 -2.79 19.08 -14.04
N GLU A 112 -3.44 19.86 -13.17
CA GLU A 112 -3.09 19.93 -11.75
C GLU A 112 -3.36 18.60 -11.03
N PHE A 113 -4.49 17.93 -11.30
CA PHE A 113 -4.77 16.62 -10.72
C PHE A 113 -3.75 15.56 -11.16
N ARG A 114 -3.37 15.55 -12.46
CA ARG A 114 -2.28 14.70 -12.94
C ARG A 114 -0.96 15.02 -12.22
N ALA A 115 -0.64 16.30 -12.01
CA ALA A 115 0.58 16.70 -11.33
C ALA A 115 0.64 16.19 -9.87
N ILE A 116 -0.49 16.16 -9.16
CA ILE A 116 -0.59 15.55 -7.82
C ILE A 116 -0.22 14.05 -7.89
N LEU A 117 -0.76 13.30 -8.85
CA LEU A 117 -0.45 11.88 -9.03
C LEU A 117 1.03 11.64 -9.39
N VAL A 118 1.64 12.51 -10.20
CA VAL A 118 3.07 12.45 -10.53
C VAL A 118 3.92 12.67 -9.28
N ALA A 119 3.66 13.74 -8.52
CA ALA A 119 4.43 14.05 -7.32
C ALA A 119 4.32 12.94 -6.25
N PHE A 120 3.13 12.37 -6.08
CA PHE A 120 2.89 11.20 -5.25
C PHE A 120 3.75 9.99 -5.69
N ARG A 121 3.69 9.65 -6.99
CA ARG A 121 4.42 8.52 -7.58
C ARG A 121 5.94 8.70 -7.45
N ASP A 122 6.45 9.89 -7.73
CA ASP A 122 7.89 10.17 -7.68
C ASP A 122 8.44 10.11 -6.26
N ARG A 123 7.64 10.52 -5.26
CA ARG A 123 8.02 10.39 -3.86
C ARG A 123 8.03 8.93 -3.39
N LEU A 124 7.09 8.10 -3.86
CA LEU A 124 7.10 6.66 -3.62
C LEU A 124 8.31 5.96 -4.26
N GLU A 125 8.71 6.38 -5.47
CA GLU A 125 9.90 5.82 -6.13
C GLU A 125 11.17 6.11 -5.32
N LYS A 126 11.28 7.34 -4.79
CA LYS A 126 12.37 7.70 -3.88
C LYS A 126 12.37 6.81 -2.64
N SER A 127 11.22 6.66 -1.99
CA SER A 127 11.05 5.78 -0.83
C SER A 127 11.49 4.34 -1.11
N ALA A 128 11.01 3.75 -2.21
CA ALA A 128 11.34 2.38 -2.60
C ALA A 128 12.84 2.22 -2.87
N ALA A 129 13.47 3.18 -3.55
CA ALA A 129 14.90 3.18 -3.82
C ALA A 129 15.74 3.31 -2.53
N THR A 130 15.32 4.17 -1.60
CA THR A 130 15.98 4.35 -0.29
C THR A 130 15.87 3.08 0.56
N LEU A 131 14.68 2.46 0.64
CA LEU A 131 14.48 1.18 1.33
C LEU A 131 15.29 0.04 0.68
N ALA A 132 15.38 0.00 -0.65
CA ALA A 132 16.19 -0.97 -1.38
C ALA A 132 17.69 -0.87 -1.07
N SER A 133 18.18 0.31 -0.67
CA SER A 133 19.58 0.53 -0.31
C SER A 133 19.99 -0.11 1.02
N VAL A 134 19.01 -0.47 1.86
CA VAL A 134 19.23 -1.12 3.16
C VAL A 134 19.74 -2.56 2.95
N PRO A 135 20.95 -2.91 3.44
CA PRO A 135 21.49 -4.26 3.30
C PRO A 135 20.58 -5.35 3.89
N ALA A 136 20.53 -6.51 3.25
CA ALA A 136 19.64 -7.61 3.65
C ALA A 136 19.93 -8.19 5.05
N GLY A 137 21.16 -8.04 5.55
CA GLY A 137 21.58 -8.48 6.89
C GLY A 137 21.77 -7.33 7.87
N ALA A 138 21.24 -6.14 7.58
CA ALA A 138 21.25 -5.03 8.53
C ALA A 138 20.38 -5.39 9.74
N ASP A 139 20.96 -5.27 10.94
CA ASP A 139 20.22 -5.40 12.20
C ASP A 139 19.49 -4.08 12.46
N LEU A 140 18.17 -4.13 12.39
CA LEU A 140 17.29 -2.97 12.49
C LEU A 140 16.21 -3.24 13.52
N GLY A 141 15.86 -2.21 14.28
CA GLY A 141 14.73 -2.24 15.18
C GLY A 141 14.34 -0.83 15.59
N MET A 142 13.21 -0.36 15.07
CA MET A 142 12.69 0.98 15.32
C MET A 142 11.37 0.90 16.05
N ALA A 143 11.36 1.30 17.32
CA ALA A 143 10.12 1.44 18.07
C ALA A 143 9.39 2.70 17.60
N VAL A 144 8.22 2.52 16.99
CA VAL A 144 7.39 3.61 16.47
C VAL A 144 5.99 3.48 17.05
N ASP A 145 5.52 4.56 17.67
CA ASP A 145 4.17 4.70 18.20
C ASP A 145 3.25 5.34 17.15
N LEU A 146 2.34 4.54 16.59
CA LEU A 146 1.43 4.99 15.52
C LEU A 146 0.40 6.03 16.00
N THR A 147 0.27 6.26 17.31
CA THR A 147 -0.55 7.36 17.86
C THR A 147 0.18 8.70 17.81
N ARG A 148 1.51 8.68 17.61
CA ARG A 148 2.37 9.87 17.57
C ARG A 148 2.91 10.15 16.17
N THR A 149 3.05 9.14 15.34
CA THR A 149 3.40 9.28 13.93
C THR A 149 2.18 9.68 13.11
N GLY A 150 2.32 10.69 12.26
CA GLY A 150 1.24 11.20 11.42
C GLY A 150 1.73 11.93 10.18
N ILE A 151 0.76 12.38 9.38
CA ILE A 151 0.95 13.20 8.17
C ILE A 151 0.01 14.41 8.24
N ASP A 152 0.36 15.53 7.61
CA ASP A 152 -0.48 16.72 7.55
C ASP A 152 -1.55 16.54 6.47
N LEU A 153 -2.78 16.21 6.89
CA LEU A 153 -3.89 15.93 5.98
C LEU A 153 -4.59 17.20 5.51
N ASN A 154 -4.54 18.27 6.31
CA ASN A 154 -5.27 19.52 6.05
C ASN A 154 -4.37 20.66 5.50
N GLU A 155 -3.08 20.40 5.31
CA GLU A 155 -2.09 21.35 4.80
C GLU A 155 -1.91 22.60 5.69
N ASP A 156 -2.09 22.49 7.01
CA ASP A 156 -1.92 23.61 7.96
C ASP A 156 -0.50 23.73 8.54
N GLY A 157 0.37 22.77 8.23
CA GLY A 157 1.76 22.71 8.65
C GLY A 157 1.99 22.05 10.01
N ASN A 158 0.93 21.69 10.74
CA ASN A 158 0.97 20.89 11.95
C ASN A 158 0.65 19.43 11.63
N ILE A 159 1.05 18.53 12.53
CA ILE A 159 0.67 17.13 12.50
C ILE A 159 -0.14 16.91 13.77
N ALA A 160 -1.47 17.01 13.65
CA ALA A 160 -2.37 16.92 14.78
C ALA A 160 -2.63 15.45 15.19
N PRO A 161 -3.06 15.18 16.44
CA PRO A 161 -3.31 13.81 16.90
C PRO A 161 -4.35 13.03 16.07
N ASP A 162 -5.34 13.73 15.50
CA ASP A 162 -6.36 13.16 14.61
C ASP A 162 -5.84 12.88 13.19
N GLU A 163 -4.60 13.28 12.89
CA GLU A 163 -3.87 12.97 11.65
C GLU A 163 -2.77 11.93 11.87
N SER A 164 -2.76 11.30 13.06
CA SER A 164 -1.90 10.15 13.35
C SER A 164 -2.27 8.95 12.48
N ILE A 165 -1.29 8.07 12.21
CA ILE A 165 -1.51 6.82 11.46
C ILE A 165 -2.60 5.99 12.13
N ALA A 166 -2.61 5.91 13.46
CA ALA A 166 -3.66 5.24 14.22
C ALA A 166 -5.06 5.83 13.95
N ALA A 167 -5.20 7.16 13.95
CA ALA A 167 -6.47 7.83 13.65
C ALA A 167 -6.92 7.61 12.20
N ILE A 168 -5.98 7.66 11.25
CA ILE A 168 -6.23 7.40 9.83
C ILE A 168 -6.73 5.96 9.63
N MET A 169 -6.04 4.97 10.21
CA MET A 169 -6.42 3.55 10.11
C MET A 169 -7.78 3.27 10.76
N ALA A 170 -8.07 3.89 11.91
CA ALA A 170 -9.38 3.79 12.56
C ALA A 170 -10.50 4.35 11.67
N SER A 171 -10.27 5.47 10.98
CA SER A 171 -11.22 6.06 10.04
C SER A 171 -11.50 5.17 8.83
N LEU A 172 -10.46 4.51 8.30
CA LEU A 172 -10.56 3.62 7.13
C LEU A 172 -11.30 2.29 7.42
N SER A 173 -11.26 1.80 8.66
CA SER A 173 -11.70 0.44 9.00
C SER A 173 -13.24 0.25 9.09
N ARG A 174 -14.06 1.32 8.94
CA ARG A 174 -15.55 1.28 9.01
C ARG A 174 -16.13 0.43 10.16
N GLY A 175 -15.38 0.33 11.25
CA GLY A 175 -15.72 -0.34 12.49
C GLY A 175 -14.74 0.20 13.50
N GLY A 176 -15.24 0.98 14.45
CA GLY A 176 -14.40 1.59 15.47
C GLY A 176 -13.55 0.52 16.16
N VAL A 177 -12.29 0.85 16.42
CA VAL A 177 -11.55 0.13 17.46
C VAL A 177 -12.39 0.32 18.73
N ASP A 178 -12.99 -0.76 19.24
CA ASP A 178 -13.73 -0.72 20.50
C ASP A 178 -12.73 -0.29 21.59
N ALA A 179 -12.81 0.98 21.99
CA ALA A 179 -11.96 1.59 23.01
C ALA A 179 -12.36 1.15 24.45
N SER A 180 -13.04 0.01 24.60
CA SER A 180 -13.65 -0.43 25.86
C SER A 180 -12.81 -1.41 26.67
N ASP A 181 -11.71 -1.92 26.14
CA ASP A 181 -10.62 -2.50 26.92
C ASP A 181 -9.39 -1.63 26.75
N ALA A 182 -8.48 -1.60 27.75
CA ALA A 182 -7.29 -0.75 27.74
C ALA A 182 -6.64 -0.81 26.34
N ALA A 183 -6.75 0.30 25.59
CA ALA A 183 -6.43 0.31 24.17
C ALA A 183 -5.05 -0.32 23.98
N PRO A 184 -4.91 -1.37 23.15
CA PRO A 184 -3.63 -2.03 22.97
C PRO A 184 -2.60 -0.97 22.57
N SER A 185 -1.38 -1.08 23.11
CA SER A 185 -0.29 -0.22 22.68
C SER A 185 -0.14 -0.36 21.16
N LEU A 186 -0.22 0.76 20.43
CA LEU A 186 0.04 0.81 18.99
C LEU A 186 1.50 1.21 18.72
N ALA A 187 2.38 0.85 19.66
CA ALA A 187 3.81 0.91 19.47
C ALA A 187 4.28 -0.43 18.91
N PHE A 188 4.91 -0.39 17.75
CA PHE A 188 5.47 -1.55 17.07
C PHE A 188 6.97 -1.37 16.91
N ARG A 189 7.70 -2.48 16.89
CA ARG A 189 9.13 -2.49 16.62
C ARG A 189 9.35 -2.90 15.18
N PHE A 190 9.56 -1.91 14.33
CA PHE A 190 9.75 -2.12 12.90
C PHE A 190 11.16 -2.62 12.59
N ASP A 191 11.25 -3.69 11.80
CA ASP A 191 12.49 -4.39 11.53
C ASP A 191 12.81 -4.49 10.02
N ARG A 192 13.73 -5.39 9.63
CA ARG A 192 14.08 -5.53 8.20
C ARG A 192 12.96 -6.17 7.37
N ALA A 193 12.16 -7.07 7.93
CA ALA A 193 11.03 -7.68 7.24
C ALA A 193 10.00 -6.60 6.87
N ASP A 194 9.66 -5.76 7.84
CA ASP A 194 8.74 -4.64 7.64
C ASP A 194 9.22 -3.64 6.58
N GLY A 195 10.53 -3.49 6.41
CA GLY A 195 11.11 -2.71 5.32
C GLY A 195 10.83 -3.28 3.93
N TYR A 196 10.88 -4.61 3.76
CA TYR A 196 10.49 -5.24 2.49
C TYR A 196 9.00 -5.06 2.22
N TRP A 197 8.18 -5.19 3.27
CA TRP A 197 6.75 -4.95 3.20
C TRP A 197 6.41 -3.52 2.75
N LEU A 198 7.01 -2.52 3.39
CA LEU A 198 6.76 -1.11 3.08
C LEU A 198 7.24 -0.76 1.68
N GLN A 199 8.39 -1.31 1.26
CA GLN A 199 8.89 -1.19 -0.10
C GLN A 199 7.90 -1.82 -1.09
N GLY A 200 7.36 -3.01 -0.79
CA GLY A 200 6.32 -3.67 -1.58
C GLY A 200 5.06 -2.82 -1.74
N TYR A 201 4.61 -2.18 -0.65
CA TYR A 201 3.48 -1.25 -0.71
C TYR A 201 3.76 -0.04 -1.61
N ALA A 202 4.98 0.50 -1.55
CA ALA A 202 5.37 1.59 -2.44
C ALA A 202 5.29 1.16 -3.91
N GLU A 203 5.81 -0.02 -4.25
CA GLU A 203 5.71 -0.61 -5.59
C GLU A 203 4.24 -0.79 -6.03
N PHE A 204 3.39 -1.32 -5.16
CA PHE A 204 1.96 -1.47 -5.45
C PHE A 204 1.28 -0.13 -5.75
N LEU A 205 1.52 0.89 -4.93
CA LEU A 205 0.95 2.23 -5.12
C LEU A 205 1.49 2.93 -6.37
N MET A 206 2.79 2.76 -6.68
CA MET A 206 3.37 3.22 -7.94
C MET A 206 2.71 2.56 -9.15
N ALA A 207 2.44 1.25 -9.10
CA ALA A 207 1.75 0.56 -10.19
C ALA A 207 0.36 1.15 -10.47
N GLN A 208 -0.36 1.55 -9.42
CA GLN A 208 -1.66 2.21 -9.56
C GLN A 208 -1.54 3.62 -10.15
N ALA A 209 -0.60 4.42 -9.64
CA ALA A 209 -0.37 5.76 -10.16
C ALA A 209 0.07 5.73 -11.64
N ASP A 210 1.01 4.84 -12.00
CA ASP A 210 1.46 4.66 -13.38
C ASP A 210 0.36 4.11 -14.29
N PHE A 211 -0.55 3.27 -13.78
CA PHE A 211 -1.73 2.87 -14.57
C PHE A 211 -2.63 4.07 -14.89
N TRP A 212 -2.89 4.98 -13.93
CA TRP A 212 -3.67 6.19 -14.20
C TRP A 212 -2.94 7.12 -15.17
N LEU A 213 -1.67 7.41 -14.89
CA LEU A 213 -0.85 8.34 -15.67
C LEU A 213 -0.58 7.83 -17.09
N ALA A 214 -0.60 6.51 -17.32
CA ALA A 214 -0.49 5.95 -18.67
C ALA A 214 -1.61 6.40 -19.63
N HIS A 215 -2.74 6.86 -19.09
CA HIS A 215 -3.93 7.16 -19.87
C HIS A 215 -4.35 8.63 -19.79
N ASP A 216 -5.06 9.07 -20.82
CA ASP A 216 -5.81 10.32 -20.80
C ASP A 216 -7.20 10.08 -20.20
N PHE A 217 -7.38 10.51 -18.97
CA PHE A 217 -8.66 10.41 -18.26
C PHE A 217 -9.38 11.77 -18.16
N LYS A 218 -9.04 12.74 -19.02
CA LYS A 218 -9.64 14.09 -19.01
C LYS A 218 -11.16 14.06 -19.17
N ALA A 219 -11.69 13.23 -20.07
CA ALA A 219 -13.14 13.14 -20.28
C ALA A 219 -13.88 12.71 -19.02
N MET A 220 -13.32 11.76 -18.26
CA MET A 220 -13.85 11.34 -16.97
C MET A 220 -13.71 12.45 -15.92
N PHE A 221 -12.56 13.12 -15.87
CA PHE A 221 -12.34 14.24 -14.97
C PHE A 221 -13.38 15.36 -15.20
N ASP A 222 -13.46 15.88 -16.43
CA ASP A 222 -14.38 16.98 -16.78
C ASP A 222 -15.85 16.57 -16.60
N GLY A 223 -16.18 15.30 -16.85
CA GLY A 223 -17.55 14.79 -16.85
C GLY A 223 -18.05 14.19 -15.54
N SER A 224 -17.20 13.95 -14.55
CA SER A 224 -17.61 13.25 -13.32
C SER A 224 -16.88 13.66 -12.05
N PHE A 225 -15.74 14.34 -12.09
CA PHE A 225 -15.01 14.65 -10.86
C PHE A 225 -15.69 15.70 -9.97
N HIS A 226 -16.71 16.42 -10.45
CA HIS A 226 -17.56 17.25 -9.59
C HIS A 226 -18.22 16.45 -8.47
N MET A 227 -18.36 15.12 -8.64
CA MET A 227 -18.87 14.26 -7.59
C MET A 227 -17.90 14.04 -6.42
N LEU A 228 -16.60 14.23 -6.68
CA LEU A 228 -15.49 14.06 -5.72
C LEU A 228 -14.95 15.42 -5.24
N PHE A 229 -15.03 16.44 -6.08
CA PHE A 229 -14.56 17.80 -5.81
C PHE A 229 -15.70 18.80 -6.10
N PRO A 230 -16.77 18.81 -5.29
CA PRO A 230 -18.01 19.54 -5.61
C PRO A 230 -17.86 21.06 -5.54
N ARG A 231 -16.70 21.57 -5.12
CA ARG A 231 -16.44 23.01 -4.94
C ARG A 231 -15.14 23.47 -5.62
N ALA A 232 -14.54 22.64 -6.48
CA ALA A 232 -13.27 22.92 -7.18
C ALA A 232 -13.43 23.60 -8.57
N LYS A 233 -14.58 24.22 -8.85
CA LYS A 233 -14.92 24.90 -10.12
C LYS A 233 -14.78 24.01 -11.35
N LEU A 234 -15.13 22.73 -11.21
CA LEU A 234 -15.10 21.77 -12.31
C LEU A 234 -16.20 22.05 -13.35
N PRO A 235 -16.04 21.63 -14.61
CA PRO A 235 -16.92 22.05 -15.72
C PRO A 235 -18.41 21.82 -15.50
N LEU A 236 -18.79 20.72 -14.83
CA LEU A 236 -20.18 20.36 -14.58
C LEU A 236 -20.68 20.70 -13.16
N GLN A 237 -19.85 21.35 -12.35
CA GLN A 237 -20.16 21.63 -10.94
C GLN A 237 -21.49 22.37 -10.79
N ASP A 238 -21.65 23.51 -11.47
CA ASP A 238 -22.82 24.39 -11.32
C ASP A 238 -24.12 23.76 -11.84
N ALA A 239 -24.01 22.72 -12.67
CA ALA A 239 -25.14 22.03 -13.26
C ALA A 239 -25.55 20.77 -12.47
N LEU A 240 -24.58 20.03 -11.92
CA LEU A 240 -24.79 18.68 -11.41
C LEU A 240 -24.58 18.53 -9.90
N VAL A 241 -23.93 19.48 -9.21
CA VAL A 241 -23.81 19.42 -7.75
C VAL A 241 -25.13 19.85 -7.10
N PRO A 242 -25.74 19.02 -6.23
CA PRO A 242 -27.00 19.36 -5.56
C PRO A 242 -26.89 20.63 -4.69
N PRO A 243 -27.83 21.58 -4.78
CA PRO A 243 -27.79 22.84 -4.02
C PRO A 243 -27.85 22.68 -2.49
N ASP A 244 -28.36 21.56 -2.00
CA ASP A 244 -28.48 21.23 -0.57
C ASP A 244 -27.24 20.51 -0.02
N GLY A 245 -26.19 20.32 -0.83
CA GLY A 245 -24.95 19.68 -0.39
C GLY A 245 -25.10 18.18 -0.12
N GLY A 246 -26.09 17.51 -0.74
CA GLY A 246 -26.40 16.09 -0.59
C GLY A 246 -25.33 15.10 -1.10
N MET A 247 -24.05 15.47 -1.06
CA MET A 247 -22.92 14.67 -1.52
C MET A 247 -22.28 13.82 -0.42
N SER A 248 -22.69 14.00 0.85
CA SER A 248 -22.30 13.07 1.92
C SER A 248 -23.18 11.81 1.91
N GLY A 249 -22.56 10.63 2.08
CA GLY A 249 -23.29 9.35 2.17
C GLY A 249 -22.97 8.34 1.06
N SER A 250 -23.76 7.26 1.03
CA SER A 250 -23.67 6.19 0.04
C SER A 250 -23.97 6.69 -1.38
N ILE A 251 -23.36 6.09 -2.39
CA ILE A 251 -23.58 6.38 -3.82
C ILE A 251 -24.99 6.01 -4.27
N PHE A 252 -25.64 5.10 -3.54
CA PHE A 252 -27.03 4.70 -3.71
C PHE A 252 -27.99 5.51 -2.83
N ALA A 253 -27.49 6.50 -2.08
CA ALA A 253 -28.33 7.29 -1.18
C ALA A 253 -29.23 8.29 -1.93
N SER A 254 -28.87 8.66 -3.17
CA SER A 254 -29.68 9.57 -3.98
C SER A 254 -29.58 9.25 -5.48
N GLU A 255 -30.64 9.62 -6.22
CA GLU A 255 -30.69 9.49 -7.68
C GLU A 255 -29.56 10.29 -8.37
N TRP A 256 -29.19 11.44 -7.79
CA TRP A 256 -28.10 12.29 -8.26
C TRP A 256 -26.75 11.57 -8.21
N ARG A 257 -26.37 11.02 -7.04
CA ARG A 257 -25.09 10.31 -6.88
C ARG A 257 -25.02 9.04 -7.71
N PHE A 258 -26.15 8.35 -7.88
CA PHE A 258 -26.22 7.18 -8.74
C PHE A 258 -26.03 7.55 -10.22
N ALA A 259 -26.61 8.67 -10.68
CA ALA A 259 -26.41 9.16 -12.05
C ALA A 259 -24.96 9.61 -12.30
N ASP A 260 -24.34 10.34 -11.36
CA ASP A 260 -22.92 10.71 -11.43
C ASP A 260 -22.02 9.48 -11.45
N PHE A 261 -22.36 8.44 -10.67
CA PHE A 261 -21.62 7.18 -10.69
C PHE A 261 -21.70 6.46 -12.03
N ILE A 262 -22.89 6.42 -12.64
CA ILE A 262 -23.06 5.86 -13.98
C ILE A 262 -22.19 6.64 -14.97
N SER A 263 -22.19 7.97 -14.89
CA SER A 263 -21.33 8.82 -15.72
C SER A 263 -19.85 8.51 -15.52
N LEU A 264 -19.40 8.39 -14.26
CA LEU A 264 -18.02 8.06 -13.91
C LEU A 264 -17.61 6.73 -14.55
N VAL A 265 -18.39 5.66 -14.33
CA VAL A 265 -18.12 4.32 -14.87
C VAL A 265 -18.13 4.32 -16.40
N HIS A 266 -19.09 5.03 -17.01
CA HIS A 266 -19.22 5.12 -18.47
C HIS A 266 -18.04 5.88 -19.10
N LEU A 267 -17.46 6.84 -18.38
CA LEU A 267 -16.33 7.64 -18.83
C LEU A 267 -14.96 7.02 -18.50
N VAL A 268 -14.92 5.83 -17.88
CA VAL A 268 -13.71 4.99 -17.84
C VAL A 268 -13.49 4.34 -19.21
N ASN A 269 -13.19 5.19 -20.19
CA ASN A 269 -12.78 4.88 -21.55
C ASN A 269 -11.60 5.79 -21.90
N TRP A 270 -10.42 5.37 -21.47
CA TRP A 270 -9.23 6.23 -21.45
C TRP A 270 -8.28 5.86 -22.59
N PRO A 271 -7.99 6.79 -23.51
CA PRO A 271 -6.90 6.65 -24.47
C PRO A 271 -5.55 6.46 -23.76
N VAL A 272 -4.63 5.71 -24.36
CA VAL A 272 -3.27 5.58 -23.84
C VAL A 272 -2.43 6.75 -24.37
N ILE A 273 -1.72 7.45 -23.49
CA ILE A 273 -0.85 8.59 -23.82
C ILE A 273 0.61 8.41 -23.36
N GLU A 274 0.84 7.59 -22.33
CA GLU A 274 2.18 7.30 -21.77
C GLU A 274 2.33 5.76 -21.65
N PRO A 275 2.43 5.03 -22.79
CA PRO A 275 2.37 3.56 -22.81
C PRO A 275 3.48 2.87 -21.99
N GLU A 276 4.64 3.50 -21.85
CA GLU A 276 5.75 3.02 -21.00
C GLU A 276 5.37 2.89 -19.53
N ARG A 277 4.42 3.70 -19.04
CA ARG A 277 3.91 3.59 -17.67
C ARG A 277 3.07 2.34 -17.45
N ARG A 278 2.41 1.81 -18.50
CA ARG A 278 1.75 0.48 -18.41
C ARG A 278 2.75 -0.64 -18.19
N GLN A 279 3.89 -0.56 -18.86
CA GLN A 279 4.98 -1.52 -18.68
C GLN A 279 5.64 -1.34 -17.30
N ALA A 280 5.78 -0.09 -16.82
CA ALA A 280 6.27 0.21 -15.48
C ALA A 280 5.35 -0.37 -14.41
N ALA A 281 4.03 -0.17 -14.52
CA ALA A 281 3.04 -0.72 -13.59
C ALA A 281 3.16 -2.24 -13.45
N ARG A 282 3.35 -2.96 -14.56
CA ARG A 282 3.60 -4.42 -14.52
C ARG A 282 4.90 -4.76 -13.77
N ARG A 283 5.99 -4.03 -14.02
CA ARG A 283 7.27 -4.26 -13.33
C ARG A 283 7.15 -4.00 -11.83
N HIS A 284 6.47 -2.93 -11.44
CA HIS A 284 6.18 -2.61 -10.05
C HIS A 284 5.38 -3.73 -9.36
N LEU A 285 4.34 -4.28 -10.01
CA LEU A 285 3.59 -5.42 -9.46
C LEU A 285 4.44 -6.70 -9.31
N LEU A 286 5.35 -6.97 -10.25
CA LEU A 286 6.29 -8.11 -10.13
C LEU A 286 7.31 -7.88 -9.01
N GLU A 287 7.77 -6.65 -8.83
CA GLU A 287 8.70 -6.29 -7.76
C GLU A 287 8.04 -6.38 -6.38
N MET A 288 6.79 -5.95 -6.24
CA MET A 288 5.96 -6.17 -5.04
C MET A 288 5.90 -7.66 -4.68
N ILE A 289 5.64 -8.56 -5.65
CA ILE A 289 5.63 -10.01 -5.41
C ILE A 289 7.00 -10.50 -4.93
N ARG A 290 8.08 -10.06 -5.58
CA ARG A 290 9.45 -10.42 -5.19
C ARG A 290 9.76 -9.98 -3.76
N LEU A 291 9.35 -8.77 -3.39
CA LEU A 291 9.52 -8.19 -2.05
C LEU A 291 8.68 -8.92 -1.01
N SER A 292 7.41 -9.25 -1.29
CA SER A 292 6.57 -10.05 -0.38
C SER A 292 7.20 -11.41 -0.08
N ARG A 293 7.85 -12.07 -1.06
CA ARG A 293 8.61 -13.30 -0.79
C ARG A 293 9.85 -13.09 0.08
N GLN A 294 10.50 -11.92 -0.02
CA GLN A 294 11.65 -11.58 0.84
C GLN A 294 11.22 -11.24 2.25
N ASP A 295 10.11 -10.52 2.39
CA ASP A 295 9.42 -10.24 3.63
C ASP A 295 9.12 -11.54 4.39
N TRP A 296 8.33 -12.46 3.80
CA TRP A 296 8.04 -13.76 4.44
C TRP A 296 9.27 -14.61 4.75
N LYS A 297 10.36 -14.46 4.00
CA LYS A 297 11.63 -15.12 4.30
C LYS A 297 12.30 -14.50 5.54
N ALA A 298 12.22 -13.19 5.71
CA ALA A 298 12.73 -12.47 6.87
C ALA A 298 11.87 -12.78 8.12
N ILE A 299 10.55 -12.66 8.01
CA ILE A 299 9.59 -13.03 9.07
C ILE A 299 9.86 -14.42 9.61
N ARG A 300 10.05 -15.42 8.73
CA ARG A 300 10.31 -16.81 9.16
C ARG A 300 11.69 -17.03 9.78
N ALA A 301 12.62 -16.11 9.61
CA ALA A 301 13.96 -16.18 10.19
C ALA A 301 14.02 -15.51 11.58
N GLU A 302 13.04 -14.69 11.92
CA GLU A 302 12.92 -14.05 13.23
C GLU A 302 12.72 -15.09 14.34
N THR A 303 13.29 -14.77 15.51
CA THR A 303 13.25 -15.64 16.69
C THR A 303 12.60 -14.99 17.89
N ASP A 304 12.40 -13.68 17.84
CA ASP A 304 11.69 -12.89 18.83
C ASP A 304 10.23 -12.63 18.42
N ASN A 305 9.51 -11.95 19.30
CA ASN A 305 8.10 -11.58 19.14
C ASN A 305 7.90 -10.24 19.86
N ASP A 306 8.78 -9.28 19.56
CA ASP A 306 8.87 -8.02 20.30
C ASP A 306 8.07 -6.93 19.59
N HIS A 307 6.76 -6.86 19.87
CA HIS A 307 5.86 -5.85 19.29
C HIS A 307 5.84 -5.84 17.75
N GLU A 308 5.68 -7.03 17.15
CA GLU A 308 5.74 -7.24 15.71
C GLU A 308 4.63 -6.52 14.94
N TRP A 309 5.01 -5.81 13.87
CA TRP A 309 4.07 -5.25 12.91
C TRP A 309 3.42 -6.35 12.05
N LEU A 310 4.24 -7.28 11.55
CA LEU A 310 3.84 -8.43 10.72
C LEU A 310 4.15 -9.76 11.42
N PRO A 311 3.31 -10.20 12.37
CA PRO A 311 3.57 -11.43 13.10
C PRO A 311 3.56 -12.65 12.17
N GLY A 312 4.64 -13.42 12.22
CA GLY A 312 4.78 -14.72 11.57
C GLY A 312 4.08 -15.86 12.33
N PRO A 313 3.97 -17.05 11.72
CA PRO A 313 3.29 -18.19 12.34
C PRO A 313 3.84 -18.65 13.69
N GLN A 314 5.13 -18.41 13.93
CA GLN A 314 5.80 -18.70 15.19
C GLN A 314 5.51 -17.66 16.30
N GLN A 315 5.14 -16.43 15.91
CA GLN A 315 4.83 -15.30 16.78
C GLN A 315 3.33 -15.29 17.10
N LYS A 316 2.93 -16.10 18.09
CA LYS A 316 1.51 -16.26 18.46
C LYS A 316 0.90 -14.96 18.97
N GLY A 317 -0.26 -14.61 18.44
CA GLY A 317 -1.06 -13.46 18.86
C GLY A 317 -2.02 -13.02 17.76
N VAL A 318 -3.09 -12.35 18.14
CA VAL A 318 -3.97 -11.67 17.19
C VAL A 318 -3.39 -10.29 16.94
N ASN A 319 -3.17 -9.93 15.68
CA ASN A 319 -2.72 -8.58 15.34
C ASN A 319 -3.79 -7.57 15.79
N PRO A 320 -3.44 -6.56 16.61
CA PRO A 320 -4.41 -5.68 17.26
C PRO A 320 -5.17 -4.77 16.28
N LEU A 321 -4.64 -4.55 15.07
CA LEU A 321 -5.26 -3.69 14.06
C LEU A 321 -6.14 -4.47 13.09
N THR A 322 -5.72 -5.66 12.69
CA THR A 322 -6.43 -6.43 11.66
C THR A 322 -7.30 -7.55 12.23
N GLY A 323 -7.09 -7.93 13.49
CA GLY A 323 -7.74 -9.09 14.08
C GLY A 323 -7.29 -10.42 13.46
N LEU A 324 -6.24 -10.42 12.62
CA LEU A 324 -5.73 -11.61 11.95
C LEU A 324 -4.81 -12.40 12.89
N GLU A 325 -4.97 -13.72 12.88
CA GLU A 325 -4.00 -14.69 13.40
C GLU A 325 -3.37 -15.39 12.19
N VAL A 326 -2.04 -15.29 12.07
CA VAL A 326 -1.29 -15.84 10.94
C VAL A 326 -0.81 -17.24 11.29
N GLY A 327 -1.26 -18.25 10.55
CA GLY A 327 -0.78 -19.62 10.65
C GLY A 327 0.03 -20.06 9.42
N GLU A 328 0.72 -21.20 9.53
CA GLU A 328 1.53 -21.75 8.43
C GLU A 328 0.71 -22.06 7.18
N GLU A 329 -0.55 -22.47 7.35
CA GLU A 329 -1.47 -22.73 6.24
C GLU A 329 -1.77 -21.43 5.46
N GLN A 330 -2.02 -20.32 6.17
CA GLN A 330 -2.25 -19.00 5.55
C GLN A 330 -1.00 -18.51 4.80
N VAL A 331 0.19 -18.66 5.39
CA VAL A 331 1.45 -18.28 4.73
C VAL A 331 1.69 -19.13 3.48
N GLN A 332 1.47 -20.44 3.55
CA GLN A 332 1.64 -21.31 2.39
C GLN A 332 0.62 -21.00 1.27
N ALA A 333 -0.63 -20.72 1.64
CA ALA A 333 -1.67 -20.29 0.71
C ALA A 333 -1.32 -18.95 0.06
N TRP A 334 -0.78 -18.00 0.83
CA TRP A 334 -0.31 -16.71 0.35
C TRP A 334 0.84 -16.85 -0.65
N LEU A 335 1.88 -17.62 -0.33
CA LEU A 335 3.00 -17.87 -1.25
C LEU A 335 2.56 -18.56 -2.55
N THR A 336 1.49 -19.35 -2.49
CA THR A 336 0.83 -19.95 -3.65
C THR A 336 0.11 -18.88 -4.48
N ALA A 337 -0.65 -17.99 -3.83
CA ALA A 337 -1.31 -16.86 -4.48
C ALA A 337 -0.31 -15.92 -5.17
N LEU A 338 0.83 -15.61 -4.54
CA LEU A 338 1.92 -14.85 -5.14
C LEU A 338 2.45 -15.51 -6.43
N THR A 339 2.58 -16.84 -6.43
CA THR A 339 3.03 -17.59 -7.61
C THR A 339 2.01 -17.52 -8.74
N MET A 340 0.71 -17.61 -8.41
CA MET A 340 -0.36 -17.47 -9.39
C MET A 340 -0.42 -16.04 -9.97
N ALA A 341 -0.25 -15.02 -9.13
CA ALA A 341 -0.20 -13.62 -9.57
C ALA A 341 1.00 -13.35 -10.47
N GLU A 342 2.17 -13.89 -10.13
CA GLU A 342 3.39 -13.80 -10.94
C GLU A 342 3.20 -14.50 -12.30
N ASP A 343 2.63 -15.71 -12.31
CA ASP A 343 2.31 -16.45 -13.53
C ASP A 343 1.34 -15.72 -14.46
N LEU A 344 0.34 -15.04 -13.88
CA LEU A 344 -0.58 -14.17 -14.61
C LEU A 344 0.18 -13.00 -15.25
N LEU A 345 0.92 -12.24 -14.45
CA LEU A 345 1.66 -11.07 -14.91
C LEU A 345 2.73 -11.45 -15.94
N GLU A 346 3.28 -12.65 -15.89
CA GLU A 346 4.22 -13.19 -16.88
C GLU A 346 3.55 -13.83 -18.09
N GLY A 347 2.21 -13.90 -18.12
CA GLY A 347 1.46 -14.49 -19.22
C GLY A 347 1.65 -16.00 -19.36
N ARG A 348 2.19 -16.68 -18.33
CA ARG A 348 2.31 -18.14 -18.27
C ARG A 348 0.96 -18.80 -18.00
N VAL A 349 0.09 -18.09 -17.29
CA VAL A 349 -1.31 -18.44 -17.07
C VAL A 349 -2.18 -17.26 -17.51
N LEU A 350 -3.36 -17.58 -18.04
CA LEU A 350 -4.30 -16.60 -18.58
C LEU A 350 -5.45 -16.34 -17.59
N LEU A 351 -5.86 -15.09 -17.46
CA LEU A 351 -7.00 -14.69 -16.63
C LEU A 351 -8.32 -15.09 -17.35
N PRO A 352 -9.24 -15.81 -16.70
CA PRO A 352 -10.51 -16.20 -17.31
C PRO A 352 -11.41 -14.99 -17.56
N HIS A 353 -12.26 -15.10 -18.58
CA HIS A 353 -13.35 -14.15 -18.83
C HIS A 353 -14.66 -14.90 -18.98
N PHE A 354 -15.67 -14.57 -18.17
CA PHE A 354 -16.92 -15.35 -18.03
C PHE A 354 -17.70 -15.55 -19.34
N ARG A 355 -17.57 -14.65 -20.32
CA ARG A 355 -18.24 -14.76 -21.64
C ARG A 355 -17.44 -15.54 -22.69
N ILE A 356 -16.20 -15.94 -22.41
CA ILE A 356 -15.26 -16.42 -23.43
C ILE A 356 -14.81 -17.82 -23.07
N ALA A 357 -15.23 -18.78 -23.88
CA ALA A 357 -14.85 -20.17 -23.72
C ALA A 357 -13.55 -20.49 -24.48
N GLY A 358 -12.67 -21.30 -23.87
CA GLY A 358 -11.47 -21.84 -24.51
C GLY A 358 -10.32 -20.85 -24.74
N LYS A 359 -10.45 -19.60 -24.29
CA LYS A 359 -9.39 -18.59 -24.29
C LYS A 359 -9.40 -17.79 -22.98
N GLY A 360 -8.24 -17.30 -22.58
CA GLY A 360 -8.08 -16.39 -21.45
C GLY A 360 -7.33 -15.13 -21.84
N ILE A 361 -7.33 -14.15 -20.95
CA ILE A 361 -6.67 -12.85 -21.12
C ILE A 361 -5.20 -12.99 -20.72
N ASN A 362 -4.29 -12.67 -21.63
CA ASN A 362 -2.86 -12.60 -21.35
C ASN A 362 -2.54 -11.26 -20.66
N MET A 363 -2.27 -11.30 -19.34
CA MET A 363 -2.02 -10.08 -18.57
C MET A 363 -0.65 -9.45 -18.89
N LYS A 364 0.34 -10.23 -19.31
CA LYS A 364 1.60 -9.68 -19.82
C LYS A 364 1.34 -8.78 -21.03
N ARG A 365 0.59 -9.26 -22.02
CA ARG A 365 0.24 -8.46 -23.21
C ARG A 365 -0.70 -7.31 -22.89
N PHE A 366 -1.62 -7.49 -21.93
CA PHE A 366 -2.45 -6.39 -21.45
C PHE A 366 -1.59 -5.17 -21.08
N PHE A 367 -0.57 -5.35 -20.24
CA PHE A 367 0.32 -4.27 -19.83
C PHE A 367 1.36 -3.89 -20.91
N ASP A 368 1.97 -4.85 -21.60
CA ASP A 368 3.09 -4.58 -22.52
C ASP A 368 2.67 -4.04 -23.89
N GLU A 369 1.43 -4.32 -24.31
CA GLU A 369 0.86 -3.88 -25.60
C GLU A 369 -0.37 -2.98 -25.37
N PRO A 370 -0.24 -1.84 -24.67
CA PRO A 370 -1.39 -1.10 -24.17
C PRO A 370 -2.29 -0.60 -25.32
N LYS A 371 -3.58 -0.93 -25.21
CA LYS A 371 -4.70 -0.38 -25.98
C LYS A 371 -5.51 0.58 -25.10
N PRO A 372 -6.37 1.45 -25.67
CA PRO A 372 -7.30 2.25 -24.89
C PRO A 372 -8.04 1.38 -23.85
N PHE A 373 -8.08 1.87 -22.60
CA PHE A 373 -8.68 1.15 -21.49
C PHE A 373 -10.14 1.57 -21.35
N ASP A 374 -11.05 0.68 -21.73
CA ASP A 374 -12.49 0.86 -21.54
C ASP A 374 -12.98 -0.17 -20.52
N LEU A 375 -13.41 0.30 -19.34
CA LEU A 375 -13.85 -0.58 -18.24
C LEU A 375 -15.09 -1.39 -18.62
N VAL A 376 -16.09 -0.74 -19.21
CA VAL A 376 -17.36 -1.38 -19.57
C VAL A 376 -17.12 -2.42 -20.66
N LEU A 377 -16.34 -2.08 -21.69
CA LEU A 377 -15.98 -3.00 -22.76
C LEU A 377 -14.96 -4.05 -22.33
N SER A 378 -14.19 -3.82 -21.26
CA SER A 378 -13.30 -4.84 -20.68
C SER A 378 -14.11 -5.90 -19.92
N ILE A 379 -15.07 -5.47 -19.10
CA ILE A 379 -15.99 -6.36 -18.37
C ILE A 379 -16.90 -7.11 -19.35
N THR A 380 -17.39 -6.44 -20.38
CA THR A 380 -18.28 -7.08 -21.35
C THR A 380 -17.53 -7.88 -22.42
N GLY A 381 -16.22 -7.72 -22.57
CA GLY A 381 -15.38 -8.55 -23.45
C GLY A 381 -14.75 -7.87 -24.68
N PRO A 382 -15.39 -6.91 -25.39
CA PRO A 382 -14.80 -6.35 -26.62
C PRO A 382 -13.41 -5.73 -26.44
N ALA A 383 -13.15 -5.01 -25.35
CA ALA A 383 -11.87 -4.34 -25.14
C ALA A 383 -10.74 -5.30 -24.73
N ILE A 384 -11.07 -6.49 -24.21
CA ILE A 384 -10.06 -7.51 -23.88
C ILE A 384 -9.74 -8.44 -25.05
N ALA A 385 -10.51 -8.36 -26.15
CA ALA A 385 -10.34 -9.23 -27.31
C ALA A 385 -8.91 -9.26 -27.88
N PRO A 386 -8.15 -8.15 -27.95
CA PRO A 386 -6.77 -8.15 -28.43
C PRO A 386 -5.79 -8.99 -27.59
N TYR A 387 -6.14 -9.26 -26.32
CA TYR A 387 -5.30 -9.96 -25.36
C TYR A 387 -5.70 -11.43 -25.15
N LEU A 388 -6.69 -11.92 -25.91
CA LEU A 388 -7.18 -13.29 -25.79
C LEU A 388 -6.24 -14.30 -26.43
N GLU A 389 -5.87 -15.32 -25.65
CA GLU A 389 -4.99 -16.40 -26.09
C GLU A 389 -5.51 -17.77 -25.66
N SER A 390 -5.05 -18.81 -26.35
CA SER A 390 -5.24 -20.19 -25.92
C SER A 390 -4.04 -20.61 -25.07
N GLY A 391 -4.27 -21.29 -23.96
CA GLY A 391 -3.23 -21.69 -23.03
C GLY A 391 -3.81 -22.22 -21.72
N LYS A 392 -2.96 -22.31 -20.68
CA LYS A 392 -3.41 -22.61 -19.32
C LYS A 392 -4.22 -21.41 -18.80
N ILE A 393 -5.49 -21.62 -18.47
CA ILE A 393 -6.40 -20.59 -17.94
C ILE A 393 -6.59 -20.88 -16.45
N LEU A 394 -6.59 -19.84 -15.61
CA LEU A 394 -6.95 -19.99 -14.21
C LEU A 394 -8.39 -20.50 -14.07
N THR A 395 -8.59 -21.42 -13.14
CA THR A 395 -9.90 -21.99 -12.84
C THR A 395 -10.48 -21.39 -11.57
N SER A 396 -11.80 -21.46 -11.41
CA SER A 396 -12.46 -21.09 -10.16
C SER A 396 -11.97 -21.94 -8.98
N GLU A 397 -11.62 -23.21 -9.21
CA GLU A 397 -11.09 -24.10 -8.18
C GLU A 397 -9.74 -23.62 -7.63
N ASP A 398 -8.87 -23.07 -8.49
CA ASP A 398 -7.60 -22.47 -8.07
C ASP A 398 -7.83 -21.29 -7.10
N PHE A 399 -8.83 -20.44 -7.39
CA PHE A 399 -9.19 -19.31 -6.53
C PHE A 399 -9.90 -19.74 -5.24
N ASP A 400 -10.81 -20.71 -5.33
CA ASP A 400 -11.55 -21.21 -4.17
C ASP A 400 -10.61 -21.92 -3.19
N GLN A 401 -9.58 -22.59 -3.69
CA GLN A 401 -8.56 -23.22 -2.85
C GLN A 401 -7.80 -22.19 -2.01
N ILE A 402 -7.37 -21.08 -2.60
CA ILE A 402 -6.71 -20.01 -1.86
C ILE A 402 -7.68 -19.43 -0.82
N GLN A 403 -8.90 -19.06 -1.22
CA GLN A 403 -9.84 -18.40 -0.32
C GLN A 403 -10.23 -19.24 0.91
N ARG A 404 -10.33 -20.57 0.76
CA ARG A 404 -10.66 -21.48 1.87
C ARG A 404 -9.70 -21.39 3.04
N GLU A 405 -8.41 -21.14 2.78
CA GLU A 405 -7.37 -21.09 3.81
C GLU A 405 -7.41 -19.80 4.65
N PHE A 406 -8.10 -18.75 4.19
CA PHE A 406 -8.22 -17.46 4.90
C PHE A 406 -9.55 -17.28 5.66
N GLY A 407 -10.45 -18.28 5.63
CA GLY A 407 -11.70 -18.28 6.39
C GLY A 407 -12.59 -17.04 6.17
N GLY A 408 -13.41 -16.70 7.18
CA GLY A 408 -14.35 -15.58 7.12
C GLY A 408 -13.74 -14.18 7.23
N ALA A 409 -12.51 -14.06 7.75
CA ALA A 409 -11.78 -12.79 7.88
C ALA A 409 -11.25 -12.26 6.54
N GLY A 410 -11.17 -13.13 5.53
CA GLY A 410 -11.12 -12.80 4.11
C GLY A 410 -9.71 -12.62 3.55
N PHE A 411 -9.39 -13.41 2.51
CA PHE A 411 -8.19 -13.28 1.66
C PHE A 411 -7.89 -11.82 1.25
N LEU A 412 -8.93 -11.00 1.04
CA LEU A 412 -8.78 -9.59 0.67
C LEU A 412 -8.20 -8.73 1.80
N THR A 413 -8.56 -9.00 3.06
CA THR A 413 -7.98 -8.30 4.23
C THR A 413 -6.50 -8.65 4.35
N PHE A 414 -6.17 -9.94 4.18
CA PHE A 414 -4.79 -10.40 4.19
C PHE A 414 -3.97 -9.79 3.05
N ALA A 415 -4.49 -9.80 1.82
CA ALA A 415 -3.83 -9.16 0.68
C ALA A 415 -3.66 -7.66 0.91
N LEU A 416 -4.71 -6.96 1.35
CA LEU A 416 -4.62 -5.53 1.65
C LEU A 416 -3.67 -5.20 2.80
N TRP A 417 -3.31 -6.15 3.67
CA TRP A 417 -2.36 -5.93 4.76
C TRP A 417 -0.95 -6.44 4.48
N PHE A 418 -0.75 -7.53 3.72
CA PHE A 418 0.55 -8.17 3.46
C PHE A 418 1.04 -8.01 2.00
N ASN A 419 0.35 -7.19 1.19
CA ASN A 419 0.51 -6.85 -0.25
C ASN A 419 -0.15 -7.76 -1.30
#